data_AF-A0A658NHS6-F1
#
_entry.id   AF-A0A658NHS6-F1
#
_cell.length_a   1.000
_cell.length_b   1.000
_cell.length_c   1.000
_cell.angle_alpha   90.00
_cell.angle_beta   90.00
_cell.angle_gamma   90.00
#
_symmetry.space_group_name_H-M   'P 1'
#
loop_
_entity.id
_entity.type
_entity.pdbx_description
1 polymer ?
#
loop_
_entity_poly.entity_id
_entity_poly.type
_entity_poly.pdbx_seq_one_letter_code
_entity_poly.pdbx_strand_id
1 'polypeptide(L)' 'GFDACVLTPGCADPFSPKALRATMGSVFRVPVAQAEGSVQAVKALARDGYTVVASVLDGEDFFAREPLPEKICLIVGN' A
#
# COMPACT_ATOMS: atom_id res chain seq x y z
N GLY A 1 -3.54 -11.38 -5.19
CA GLY A 1 -4.16 -10.25 -4.47
C GLY A 1 -3.07 -9.49 -3.75
N PHE A 2 -3.40 -8.61 -2.80
CA PHE A 2 -2.39 -8.06 -1.87
C PHE A 2 -2.41 -8.84 -0.57
N ASP A 3 -1.24 -9.06 0.02
CA ASP A 3 -1.08 -9.83 1.27
C ASP A 3 -1.36 -9.00 2.52
N ALA A 4 -1.17 -7.69 2.45
CA ALA A 4 -1.44 -6.75 3.53
C ALA A 4 -1.68 -5.34 2.99
N CYS A 5 -2.28 -4.48 3.82
CA CYS A 5 -2.43 -3.05 3.58
C CYS A 5 -1.76 -2.27 4.71
N VAL A 6 -0.93 -1.28 4.35
CA VAL A 6 -0.28 -0.38 5.32
C VAL A 6 -0.87 1.02 5.14
N LEU A 7 -1.45 1.55 6.21
CA LEU A 7 -2.04 2.89 6.24
C LEU A 7 -1.06 3.85 6.90
N THR A 8 -0.72 4.93 6.21
CA THR A 8 0.15 6.00 6.74
C THR A 8 -0.68 7.07 7.46
N PRO A 9 -0.05 7.99 8.21
CA PRO A 9 -0.78 9.09 8.83
C PRO A 9 -1.60 9.88 7.81
N GLY A 10 -2.84 10.23 8.17
CA GLY A 10 -3.79 10.91 7.29
C GLY A 10 -4.71 9.98 6.50
N CYS A 11 -4.46 8.67 6.48
CA CYS A 11 -5.42 7.70 5.94
C CYS A 11 -6.70 7.66 6.78
N ALA A 12 -7.83 7.36 6.12
CA ALA A 12 -9.10 7.13 6.81
C ALA A 12 -9.05 5.87 7.69
N ASP A 13 -9.85 5.86 8.76
CA ASP A 13 -10.01 4.68 9.61
C ASP A 13 -10.64 3.52 8.82
N PRO A 14 -9.93 2.37 8.67
CA PRO A 14 -10.42 1.21 7.93
C PRO A 14 -11.64 0.54 8.58
N PHE A 15 -11.87 0.76 9.88
CA PHE A 15 -13.00 0.18 10.62
C PHE A 15 -14.18 1.13 10.79
N SER A 16 -14.13 2.33 10.19
CA SER A 16 -15.27 3.24 10.14
C SER A 16 -16.45 2.63 9.35
N PRO A 17 -17.72 2.95 9.68
CA PRO A 17 -18.88 2.39 8.98
C PRO A 17 -18.87 2.59 7.46
N LYS A 18 -18.29 3.70 6.99
CA LYS A 18 -18.14 3.98 5.55
C LYS A 18 -17.10 3.06 4.92
N ALA A 19 -15.92 2.92 5.54
CA ALA A 19 -14.86 2.05 5.05
C ALA A 19 -15.29 0.57 5.07
N LEU A 20 -15.91 0.11 6.16
CA LEU A 20 -16.42 -1.26 6.27
C LEU A 20 -17.38 -1.61 5.11
N ARG A 21 -18.35 -0.73 4.82
CA ARG A 21 -19.26 -0.91 3.67
C ARG A 21 -18.53 -0.88 2.33
N ALA A 22 -17.60 0.06 2.13
CA ALA A 22 -16.86 0.20 0.88
C ALA A 22 -15.94 -0.99 0.59
N THR A 23 -15.34 -1.58 1.63
CA THR A 23 -14.41 -2.71 1.49
C THR A 23 -15.11 -4.01 1.10
N MET A 24 -16.44 -4.09 1.20
CA MET A 24 -17.23 -5.30 0.95
C MET A 24 -16.67 -6.54 1.67
N GLY A 25 -16.23 -6.36 2.93
CA GLY A 25 -15.68 -7.42 3.78
C GLY A 25 -14.19 -7.73 3.59
N SER A 26 -13.50 -7.07 2.64
CA SER A 26 -12.07 -7.32 2.40
C SER A 26 -11.15 -6.92 3.57
N VAL A 27 -11.57 -5.94 4.37
CA VAL A 27 -10.87 -5.49 5.59
C VAL A 27 -10.71 -6.60 6.64
N PHE A 28 -11.53 -7.65 6.60
CA PHE A 28 -11.46 -8.79 7.53
C PHE A 28 -10.57 -9.93 7.03
N ARG A 29 -10.15 -9.90 5.75
CA ARG A 29 -9.31 -10.95 5.14
C ARG A 29 -7.90 -10.48 4.80
N VAL A 30 -7.71 -9.18 4.54
CA VAL A 30 -6.40 -8.58 4.28
C VAL A 30 -5.94 -7.89 5.57
N PRO A 31 -4.84 -8.34 6.21
CA PRO A 31 -4.25 -7.66 7.35
C PRO A 31 -4.01 -6.17 7.08
N VAL A 32 -4.42 -5.32 8.03
CA VAL A 32 -4.22 -3.88 7.95
C VAL A 32 -3.30 -3.44 9.08
N ALA A 33 -2.21 -2.75 8.75
CA ALA A 33 -1.29 -2.15 9.70
C ALA A 33 -1.33 -0.63 9.60
N GLN A 34 -1.30 0.07 10.73
CA GLN A 34 -1.13 1.53 10.76
C GLN A 34 0.35 1.85 11.02
N ALA A 35 0.95 2.60 10.10
CA ALA A 35 2.30 3.10 10.25
C ALA A 35 2.30 4.50 10.89
N GLU A 36 3.25 4.75 11.79
CA GLU A 36 3.45 6.07 12.41
C GLU A 36 3.97 7.12 11.43
N GLY A 37 4.60 6.69 10.32
CA GLY A 37 5.16 7.60 9.31
C GLY A 37 5.40 6.91 7.98
N SER A 38 5.10 7.63 6.88
CA SER A 38 5.20 7.11 5.52
C SER A 38 6.63 6.78 5.12
N VAL A 39 7.58 7.68 5.39
CA VAL A 39 9.00 7.48 5.05
C VAL A 39 9.60 6.30 5.80
N GLN A 40 9.25 6.14 7.08
CA GLN A 40 9.74 5.06 7.92
C GLN A 40 9.20 3.71 7.45
N ALA A 41 7.90 3.64 7.10
CA ALA A 41 7.28 2.43 6.56
C ALA A 41 7.93 1.98 5.25
N VAL A 42 8.13 2.93 4.32
CA VAL A 42 8.78 2.64 3.03
C VAL A 42 10.22 2.16 3.23
N LYS A 43 10.98 2.80 4.12
CA LYS A 43 12.35 2.37 4.43
C LYS A 43 12.41 0.98 5.08
N ALA A 44 11.45 0.64 5.94
CA ALA A 44 11.36 -0.69 6.53
C ALA A 44 11.11 -1.75 5.45
N LEU A 45 10.11 -1.53 4.59
CA LEU A 45 9.79 -2.45 3.50
C LEU A 45 10.96 -2.62 2.51
N ALA A 46 11.63 -1.52 2.15
CA ALA A 46 12.81 -1.60 1.28
C ALA A 46 13.94 -2.44 1.90
N ARG A 47 14.17 -2.33 3.21
CA ARG A 47 15.17 -3.15 3.93
C ARG A 47 14.80 -4.63 3.95
N ASP A 48 13.51 -4.95 3.96
CA ASP A 48 13.00 -6.32 3.92
C ASP A 48 12.97 -6.93 2.50
N GLY A 49 13.53 -6.21 1.53
CA GLY A 49 13.68 -6.63 0.14
C GLY A 49 12.45 -6.37 -0.74
N TYR A 50 11.52 -5.52 -0.31
CA TYR A 50 10.41 -5.10 -1.16
C TYR A 50 10.87 -4.04 -2.16
N THR A 51 10.51 -4.23 -3.42
CA THR A 51 10.59 -3.17 -4.42
C THR A 51 9.38 -2.27 -4.26
N VAL A 52 9.64 -0.98 -4.05
CA VAL A 52 8.61 0.01 -3.80
C VAL A 52 8.27 0.73 -5.11
N VAL A 53 7.00 0.72 -5.48
CA VAL A 53 6.47 1.38 -6.67
C VAL A 53 5.39 2.36 -6.23
N ALA A 54 5.41 3.59 -6.74
CA ALA A 54 4.41 4.60 -6.41
C ALA A 54 3.68 5.09 -7.66
N SER A 55 2.39 5.37 -7.54
CA SER A 55 1.63 6.07 -8.58
C SER A 55 1.85 7.58 -8.45
N VAL A 56 2.37 8.22 -9.49
CA VAL A 56 2.59 9.68 -9.57
C VAL A 56 2.14 10.20 -10.94
N LEU A 57 1.68 11.46 -11.00
CA LEU A 57 1.17 12.06 -12.24
C LEU A 57 2.25 12.14 -13.32
N ASP A 58 3.47 12.53 -12.92
CA ASP A 58 4.63 12.66 -13.81
C ASP A 58 5.50 11.38 -13.81
N GLY A 59 4.85 10.22 -13.79
CA GLY A 59 5.51 8.91 -13.75
C GLY A 59 5.87 8.38 -15.13
N GLU A 60 6.55 7.24 -15.15
CA GLU A 60 6.81 6.46 -16.37
C GLU A 60 5.71 5.41 -16.60
N ASP A 61 5.63 4.87 -17.81
CA ASP A 61 4.67 3.81 -18.14
C ASP A 61 4.96 2.53 -17.31
N PHE A 62 3.99 2.18 -16.46
CA PHE A 62 4.02 0.99 -15.61
C PHE A 62 4.16 -0.32 -16.38
N PHE A 63 3.79 -0.37 -17.66
CA PHE A 63 3.91 -1.57 -18.50
C PHE A 63 5.21 -1.63 -19.30
N ALA A 64 5.96 -0.53 -19.38
CA ALA A 64 7.23 -0.47 -20.09
C ALA A 64 8.43 -0.94 -19.24
N ARG A 65 8.21 -1.28 -17.96
CA ARG A 65 9.28 -1.72 -17.05
C ARG A 65 9.64 -3.20 -17.20
N GLU A 66 10.70 -3.58 -16.49
CA GLU A 66 11.05 -4.97 -16.23
C GLU A 66 9.95 -5.72 -15.44
N PRO A 67 9.90 -7.07 -15.53
CA PRO A 67 8.96 -7.89 -14.77
C PRO A 67 8.98 -7.57 -13.28
N LEU A 68 7.79 -7.62 -12.66
CA LEU A 68 7.67 -7.36 -11.23
C LEU A 68 8.43 -8.39 -10.39
N PRO A 69 9.18 -7.97 -9.37
CA PRO A 69 9.78 -8.88 -8.42
C PRO A 69 8.71 -9.52 -7.54
N GLU A 70 9.06 -10.64 -6.91
CA GLU A 70 8.16 -11.38 -6.02
C GLU A 70 7.66 -10.52 -4.83
N LYS A 71 8.56 -9.69 -4.26
CA LYS A 71 8.23 -8.75 -3.19
C LYS A 71 8.04 -7.35 -3.74
N ILE A 72 6.79 -6.91 -3.82
CA ILE A 72 6.42 -5.56 -4.25
C ILE A 72 5.59 -4.84 -3.19
N CYS A 73 5.86 -3.56 -2.98
CA CYS A 73 4.98 -2.63 -2.27
C CYS A 73 4.48 -1.58 -3.25
N LEU A 74 3.16 -1.49 -3.43
CA LEU A 74 2.52 -0.44 -4.21
C LEU A 74 2.05 0.68 -3.28
N ILE A 75 2.49 1.90 -3.55
CA ILE A 75 2.06 3.11 -2.85
C ILE A 75 1.02 3.83 -3.70
N VAL A 76 -0.12 4.12 -3.08
CA VAL A 76 -1.19 4.94 -3.66
C VAL A 76 -1.35 6.17 -2.79
N GLY A 77 -1.06 7.34 -3.37
CA GLY A 77 -1.27 8.64 -2.74
C GLY A 77 -2.67 9.19 -3.02
N ASN A 78 -3.04 10.23 -2.28
CA ASN A 78 -4.18 11.09 -2.60
C ASN A 78 -3.76 12.20 -3.55
#